data_AF-A0A2D4FDE6-F1
#
_entry.id   AF-A0A2D4FDE6-F1
#
_cell.length_a   1.000
_cell.length_b   1.000
_cell.length_c   1.000
_cell.angle_alpha   90.00
_cell.angle_beta   90.00
_cell.angle_gamma   90.00
#
_symmetry.space_group_name_H-M   'P 1'
#
loop_
_entity.id
_entity.type
_entity.pdbx_description
1 polymer ?
#
loop_
_entity_poly.entity_id
_entity_poly.type
_entity_poly.pdbx_seq_one_letter_code
_entity_poly.pdbx_strand_id
1 'polypeptide(L)'
;TAILAPRRRLTVGAKMAVSELQQLQNRLDALEERMFGAPAGVASAGAPRKIADGLGKVQGSLGNIASKRERVKILFKKIEDILKYLDPQYIDRMAMPDAMKLQFILAEEQSIMTQAALLERVKSLQPYLDSAHIKASSDHATKLQRLSQIHLQQQVSAELENAKNPPPEAGAHSLPPEAPPDQCEAVTENIRLLLEDYNKMTLLLSKQFVQWELRSTSLKVTQVNVNLEAMSRPFVVKLYHL
;
A
#
# COMPACT_ATOMS: atom_id res chain seq x y z
N THR A 1 -1.19 32.78 -13.80
CA THR A 1 -1.70 31.77 -14.74
C THR A 1 -0.81 30.55 -14.70
N ALA A 2 -1.07 29.61 -13.78
CA ALA A 2 -0.25 28.42 -13.59
C ALA A 2 -1.13 27.17 -13.69
N ILE A 3 -1.19 26.58 -14.88
CA ILE A 3 -1.78 25.26 -15.10
C ILE A 3 -0.79 24.49 -15.98
N LEU A 4 0.09 23.71 -15.35
CA LEU A 4 0.97 22.79 -16.07
C LEU A 4 1.13 21.46 -15.30
N ALA A 5 0.04 20.73 -15.15
CA ALA A 5 0.09 19.30 -14.88
C ALA A 5 -1.18 18.65 -15.45
N PRO A 6 -1.08 17.95 -16.59
CA PRO A 6 -1.35 16.50 -16.54
C PRO A 6 -0.56 15.68 -17.58
N ARG A 7 0.74 15.95 -17.80
CA ARG A 7 1.50 15.22 -18.85
C ARG A 7 2.16 13.91 -18.39
N ARG A 8 2.32 13.67 -17.08
CA ARG A 8 2.95 12.45 -16.55
C ARG A 8 2.00 11.25 -16.39
N ARG A 9 0.70 11.49 -16.21
CA ARG A 9 -0.27 10.39 -15.97
C ARG A 9 -0.68 9.68 -17.27
N LEU A 10 -0.79 10.44 -18.37
CA LEU A 10 -1.07 9.90 -19.71
C LEU A 10 0.09 9.09 -20.28
N THR A 11 1.34 9.46 -19.98
CA THR A 11 2.52 8.74 -20.48
C THR A 11 2.74 7.41 -19.76
N VAL A 12 2.35 7.29 -18.48
CA VAL A 12 2.38 6.01 -17.76
C VAL A 12 1.28 5.08 -18.27
N GLY A 13 0.05 5.57 -18.47
CA GLY A 13 -1.04 4.79 -19.06
C GLY A 13 -0.71 4.30 -20.47
N ALA A 14 -0.11 5.15 -21.31
CA ALA A 14 0.35 4.76 -22.64
C ALA A 14 1.51 3.75 -22.58
N LYS A 15 2.44 3.88 -21.64
CA LYS A 15 3.53 2.89 -21.44
C LYS A 15 2.99 1.54 -20.98
N MET A 16 2.02 1.52 -20.05
CA MET A 16 1.36 0.30 -19.61
C MET A 16 0.63 -0.40 -20.76
N ALA A 17 -0.13 0.35 -21.55
CA ALA A 17 -0.80 -0.18 -22.74
C ALA A 17 0.20 -0.73 -23.79
N VAL A 18 1.34 -0.08 -23.98
CA VAL A 18 2.42 -0.57 -24.86
C VAL A 18 3.06 -1.85 -24.30
N SER A 19 3.25 -1.95 -22.98
CA SER A 19 3.75 -3.17 -22.35
C SER A 19 2.76 -4.34 -22.49
N GLU A 20 1.46 -4.09 -22.34
CA GLU A 20 0.41 -5.09 -22.55
C GLU A 20 0.35 -5.55 -24.01
N LEU A 21 0.43 -4.61 -24.97
CA LEU A 21 0.50 -4.93 -26.40
C LEU A 21 1.77 -5.72 -26.75
N GLN A 22 2.92 -5.36 -26.18
CA GLN A 22 4.17 -6.10 -26.38
C GLN A 22 4.08 -7.51 -25.80
N GLN A 23 3.45 -7.68 -24.64
CA GLN A 23 3.22 -8.99 -24.04
C GLN A 23 2.30 -9.85 -24.91
N LEU A 24 1.25 -9.24 -25.47
CA LEU A 24 0.34 -9.92 -26.39
C LEU A 24 1.06 -10.30 -27.70
N GLN A 25 1.87 -9.41 -28.25
CA GLN A 25 2.67 -9.69 -29.45
C GLN A 25 3.64 -10.85 -29.22
N ASN A 26 4.41 -10.82 -28.14
CA ASN A 26 5.35 -11.90 -27.81
C ASN A 26 4.62 -13.26 -27.62
N ARG A 27 3.41 -13.24 -27.05
CA ARG A 27 2.59 -14.45 -26.91
C ARG A 27 2.07 -14.94 -28.26
N LEU A 28 1.71 -14.03 -29.15
CA LEU A 28 1.23 -14.33 -30.49
C LEU A 28 2.37 -14.93 -31.34
N ASP A 29 3.55 -14.32 -31.32
CA ASP A 29 4.75 -14.83 -32.00
C ASP A 29 5.12 -16.24 -31.48
N ALA A 30 5.09 -16.46 -30.16
CA ALA A 30 5.32 -17.78 -29.57
C ALA A 30 4.25 -18.82 -29.94
N LEU A 31 3.00 -18.39 -30.14
CA LEU A 31 1.92 -19.27 -30.60
C LEU A 31 2.07 -19.60 -32.09
N GLU A 32 2.43 -18.62 -32.92
CA GLU A 32 2.69 -18.82 -34.34
C GLU A 32 3.87 -19.75 -34.57
N GLU A 33 4.97 -19.58 -33.82
CA GLU A 33 6.11 -20.48 -33.87
C GLU A 33 5.73 -21.92 -33.43
N ARG A 34 4.89 -22.06 -32.41
CA ARG A 34 4.41 -23.39 -31.96
C ARG A 34 3.47 -24.07 -32.94
N MET A 35 2.62 -23.31 -33.66
CA MET A 35 1.66 -23.88 -34.61
C MET A 35 2.26 -24.10 -36.00
N PHE A 36 3.01 -23.12 -36.51
CA PHE A 36 3.54 -23.09 -37.87
C PHE A 36 5.02 -23.48 -37.95
N GLY A 37 5.77 -23.44 -36.83
CA GLY A 37 7.21 -23.68 -36.81
C GLY A 37 8.02 -22.46 -37.26
N ALA A 38 9.33 -22.45 -37.01
CA ALA A 38 10.23 -21.38 -37.42
C ALA A 38 10.15 -21.11 -38.94
N PRO A 39 10.29 -19.84 -39.39
CA PRO A 39 10.18 -19.47 -40.80
C PRO A 39 11.46 -19.85 -41.55
N ALA A 40 11.68 -21.16 -41.75
CA ALA A 40 12.70 -21.64 -42.66
C ALA A 40 12.11 -21.70 -44.09
N GLY A 41 12.53 -20.74 -44.90
CA GLY A 41 12.72 -20.87 -46.35
C GLY A 41 11.60 -21.49 -47.18
N VAL A 42 11.00 -20.65 -48.03
CA VAL A 42 10.28 -20.95 -49.27
C VAL A 42 10.61 -22.33 -49.88
N ALA A 43 9.90 -23.40 -49.47
CA ALA A 43 9.94 -24.69 -50.16
C ALA A 43 8.78 -25.66 -49.81
N SER A 44 7.69 -25.20 -49.20
CA SER A 44 6.46 -26.01 -49.14
C SER A 44 5.23 -25.12 -49.10
N ALA A 45 4.85 -24.66 -50.29
CA ALA A 45 3.55 -24.08 -50.53
C ALA A 45 2.45 -25.12 -50.22
N GLY A 46 1.48 -24.74 -49.39
CA GLY A 46 0.10 -25.16 -49.62
C GLY A 46 -0.41 -26.41 -48.88
N ALA A 47 -0.24 -26.50 -47.57
CA ALA A 47 -1.25 -27.21 -46.78
C ALA A 47 -1.46 -26.54 -45.41
N PRO A 48 -2.69 -26.13 -45.06
CA PRO A 48 -2.99 -25.88 -43.65
C PRO A 48 -2.62 -27.15 -42.90
N ARG A 49 -1.69 -27.08 -41.95
CA ARG A 49 -1.39 -28.23 -41.09
C ARG A 49 -2.73 -28.59 -40.45
N LYS A 50 -3.33 -29.70 -40.91
CA LYS A 50 -4.57 -30.24 -40.36
C LYS A 50 -4.25 -30.88 -39.02
N ILE A 51 -3.81 -30.06 -38.05
CA ILE A 51 -3.50 -30.48 -36.69
C ILE A 51 -4.77 -31.08 -36.07
N ALA A 52 -5.94 -30.55 -36.42
CA ALA A 52 -7.23 -31.13 -36.08
C ALA A 52 -7.41 -32.56 -36.64
N ASP A 53 -7.11 -32.80 -37.92
CA ASP A 53 -7.22 -34.14 -38.51
C ASP A 53 -6.14 -35.10 -37.95
N GLY A 54 -4.93 -34.59 -37.71
CA GLY A 54 -3.84 -35.35 -37.10
C GLY A 54 -4.13 -35.72 -35.65
N LEU A 55 -4.63 -34.77 -34.87
CA LEU A 55 -5.10 -34.98 -33.50
C LEU A 55 -6.29 -35.94 -33.47
N GLY A 56 -7.24 -35.81 -34.39
CA GLY A 56 -8.37 -36.75 -34.54
C GLY A 56 -7.91 -38.17 -34.85
N LYS A 57 -6.89 -38.32 -35.73
CA LYS A 57 -6.27 -39.64 -36.01
C LYS A 57 -5.53 -40.20 -34.81
N VAL A 58 -4.78 -39.38 -34.08
CA VAL A 58 -4.08 -39.79 -32.85
C VAL A 58 -5.08 -40.14 -31.74
N GLN A 59 -6.15 -39.38 -31.59
CA GLN A 59 -7.22 -39.66 -30.63
C GLN A 59 -7.95 -40.96 -30.99
N GLY A 60 -8.25 -41.19 -32.27
CA GLY A 60 -8.83 -42.45 -32.74
C GLY A 60 -7.91 -43.65 -32.54
N SER A 61 -6.60 -43.51 -32.83
CA SER A 61 -5.63 -44.59 -32.60
C SER A 61 -5.40 -44.84 -31.10
N LEU A 62 -5.36 -43.80 -30.28
CA LEU A 62 -5.25 -43.88 -28.83
C LEU A 62 -6.49 -44.52 -28.20
N GLY A 63 -7.69 -44.17 -28.67
CA GLY A 63 -8.95 -44.79 -28.27
C GLY A 63 -9.00 -46.27 -28.64
N ASN A 64 -8.52 -46.64 -29.84
CA ASN A 64 -8.40 -48.02 -30.27
C ASN A 64 -7.37 -48.83 -29.46
N ILE A 65 -6.25 -48.21 -29.05
CA ILE A 65 -5.22 -48.86 -28.22
C ILE A 65 -5.72 -49.00 -26.77
N ALA A 66 -6.35 -47.97 -26.22
CA ALA A 66 -6.91 -47.98 -24.87
C ALA A 66 -8.09 -48.96 -24.74
N SER A 67 -8.89 -49.17 -25.78
CA SER A 67 -10.00 -50.15 -25.78
C SER A 67 -9.53 -51.59 -25.96
N LYS A 68 -8.47 -51.83 -26.74
CA LYS A 68 -7.92 -53.19 -26.98
C LYS A 68 -6.93 -53.66 -25.90
N ARG A 69 -6.32 -52.74 -25.14
CA ARG A 69 -5.34 -53.07 -24.10
C ARG A 69 -5.81 -52.55 -22.74
N GLU A 70 -6.37 -53.43 -21.93
CA GLU A 70 -6.86 -53.11 -20.59
C GLU A 70 -5.78 -52.46 -19.69
N ARG A 71 -4.50 -52.86 -19.81
CA ARG A 71 -3.39 -52.20 -19.09
C ARG A 71 -3.23 -50.72 -19.46
N VAL A 72 -3.42 -50.36 -20.73
CA VAL A 72 -3.33 -48.97 -21.21
C VAL A 72 -4.53 -48.17 -20.72
N LYS A 73 -5.73 -48.76 -20.75
CA LYS A 73 -6.95 -48.18 -20.18
C LYS A 73 -6.82 -47.82 -18.69
N ILE A 74 -6.22 -48.72 -17.91
CA ILE A 74 -5.94 -48.50 -16.49
C ILE A 74 -4.95 -47.35 -16.31
N LEU A 75 -3.90 -47.28 -17.15
CA LEU A 75 -2.95 -46.16 -17.11
C LEU A 75 -3.61 -44.82 -17.46
N PHE A 76 -4.52 -44.77 -18.44
CA PHE A 76 -5.28 -43.56 -18.74
C PHE A 76 -6.12 -43.07 -17.55
N LYS A 77 -6.83 -43.99 -16.88
CA LYS A 77 -7.56 -43.67 -15.65
C LYS A 77 -6.64 -43.22 -14.53
N LYS A 78 -5.48 -43.86 -14.38
CA LYS A 78 -4.46 -43.44 -13.40
C LYS A 78 -3.88 -42.06 -13.71
N ILE A 79 -3.73 -41.68 -14.98
CA ILE A 79 -3.30 -40.32 -15.37
C ILE A 79 -4.34 -39.30 -14.96
N GLU A 80 -5.64 -39.57 -15.16
CA GLU A 80 -6.74 -38.71 -14.69
C GLU A 80 -6.75 -38.60 -13.16
N ASP A 81 -6.46 -39.69 -12.46
CA ASP A 81 -6.34 -39.66 -11.00
C ASP A 81 -5.10 -38.87 -10.56
N ILE A 82 -3.93 -39.11 -11.16
CA ILE A 82 -2.68 -38.38 -10.91
C ILE A 82 -2.85 -36.87 -11.18
N LEU A 83 -3.63 -36.48 -12.20
CA LEU A 83 -3.99 -35.09 -12.46
C LEU A 83 -4.75 -34.44 -11.29
N LYS A 84 -5.57 -35.19 -10.54
CA LYS A 84 -6.23 -34.69 -9.31
C LYS A 84 -5.23 -34.49 -8.18
N TYR A 85 -4.21 -35.35 -8.09
CA TYR A 85 -3.12 -35.22 -7.10
C TYR A 85 -2.11 -34.11 -7.44
N LEU A 86 -2.09 -33.64 -8.69
CA LEU A 86 -1.22 -32.57 -9.19
C LEU A 86 -1.84 -31.16 -9.06
N ASP A 87 -3.11 -31.06 -8.67
CA ASP A 87 -3.72 -29.75 -8.37
C ASP A 87 -2.99 -29.15 -7.15
N PRO A 88 -2.41 -27.93 -7.26
CA PRO A 88 -1.80 -27.25 -6.12
C PRO A 88 -2.71 -27.20 -4.88
N GLN A 89 -4.03 -27.14 -5.09
CA GLN A 89 -5.00 -27.14 -4.01
C GLN A 89 -5.16 -28.51 -3.31
N TYR A 90 -4.75 -29.60 -3.96
CA TYR A 90 -4.75 -30.94 -3.38
C TYR A 90 -3.58 -31.14 -2.41
N ILE A 91 -2.41 -30.59 -2.73
CA ILE A 91 -1.23 -30.61 -1.85
C ILE A 91 -1.45 -29.72 -0.63
N ASP A 92 -2.07 -28.56 -0.79
CA ASP A 92 -2.42 -27.66 0.34
C ASP A 92 -3.45 -28.28 1.30
N ARG A 93 -4.25 -29.24 0.82
CA ARG A 93 -5.20 -30.02 1.64
C ARG A 93 -4.65 -31.34 2.16
N MET A 94 -3.44 -31.76 1.76
CA MET A 94 -2.75 -32.85 2.45
C MET A 94 -2.50 -32.37 3.87
N ALA A 95 -3.37 -32.82 4.77
CA ALA A 95 -3.42 -32.45 6.17
C ALA A 95 -2.00 -32.22 6.70
N MET A 96 -1.69 -30.95 6.99
CA MET A 96 -0.44 -30.59 7.65
C MET A 96 -0.26 -31.55 8.83
N PRO A 97 0.81 -32.37 8.86
CA PRO A 97 1.01 -33.33 9.93
C PRO A 97 1.00 -32.61 11.27
N ASP A 98 0.43 -33.23 12.31
CA ASP A 98 0.25 -32.54 13.60
C ASP A 98 1.58 -32.09 14.23
N ALA A 99 2.66 -32.83 13.96
CA ALA A 99 4.02 -32.42 14.32
C ALA A 99 4.44 -31.10 13.64
N MET A 100 4.03 -30.88 12.39
CA MET A 100 4.32 -29.65 11.65
C MET A 100 3.48 -28.49 12.17
N LYS A 101 2.19 -28.71 12.47
CA LYS A 101 1.33 -27.70 13.11
C LYS A 101 1.93 -27.23 14.43
N LEU A 102 2.44 -28.15 15.25
CA LEU A 102 3.11 -27.81 16.50
C LEU A 102 4.34 -26.93 16.26
N GLN A 103 5.17 -27.27 15.27
CA GLN A 103 6.35 -26.47 14.93
C GLN A 103 5.97 -25.07 14.43
N PHE A 104 4.90 -24.93 13.63
CA PHE A 104 4.38 -23.63 13.21
C PHE A 104 3.91 -22.80 14.40
N ILE A 105 3.13 -23.38 15.31
CA ILE A 105 2.64 -22.68 16.50
C ILE A 105 3.79 -22.22 17.40
N LEU A 106 4.80 -23.07 17.62
CA LEU A 106 5.97 -22.71 18.43
C LEU A 106 6.85 -21.66 17.74
N ALA A 107 7.05 -21.77 16.42
CA ALA A 107 7.79 -20.79 15.64
C ALA A 107 7.08 -19.42 15.61
N GLU A 108 5.74 -19.42 15.57
CA GLU A 108 4.92 -18.21 15.53
C GLU A 108 4.46 -17.73 16.91
N GLU A 109 4.83 -18.40 18.01
CA GLU A 109 4.35 -18.10 19.35
C GLU A 109 4.51 -16.62 19.71
N GLN A 110 5.71 -16.07 19.49
CA GLN A 110 6.00 -14.66 19.76
C GLN A 110 5.20 -13.71 18.85
N SER A 111 4.94 -14.10 17.60
CA SER A 111 4.11 -13.32 16.67
C SER A 111 2.65 -13.30 17.13
N ILE A 112 2.09 -14.46 17.51
CA ILE A 112 0.73 -14.59 18.01
C ILE A 112 0.57 -13.77 19.31
N MET A 113 1.52 -13.87 20.23
CA MET A 113 1.49 -13.15 21.50
C MET A 113 1.59 -11.64 21.32
N THR A 114 2.48 -11.17 20.44
CA THR A 114 2.59 -9.73 20.14
C THR A 114 1.37 -9.18 19.43
N GLN A 115 0.78 -9.91 18.48
CA GLN A 115 -0.46 -9.54 17.81
C GLN A 115 -1.64 -9.51 18.78
N ALA A 116 -1.77 -10.48 19.68
CA ALA A 116 -2.81 -10.49 20.72
C ALA A 116 -2.67 -9.28 21.66
N ALA A 117 -1.46 -8.95 22.10
CA ALA A 117 -1.21 -7.77 22.94
C ALA A 117 -1.53 -6.46 22.21
N LEU A 118 -1.27 -6.38 20.90
CA LEU A 118 -1.64 -5.23 20.09
C LEU A 118 -3.15 -5.14 19.91
N LEU A 119 -3.84 -6.25 19.68
CA LEU A 119 -5.30 -6.29 19.56
C LEU A 119 -5.99 -5.86 20.87
N GLU A 120 -5.50 -6.27 22.03
CA GLU A 120 -6.01 -5.79 23.32
C GLU A 120 -5.80 -4.28 23.50
N ARG A 121 -4.67 -3.74 23.01
CA ARG A 121 -4.46 -2.28 22.97
C ARG A 121 -5.45 -1.58 22.04
N VAL A 122 -5.71 -2.13 20.86
CA VAL A 122 -6.69 -1.53 19.92
C VAL A 122 -8.10 -1.59 20.50
N LYS A 123 -8.46 -2.70 21.14
CA LYS A 123 -9.75 -2.89 21.82
C LYS A 123 -9.95 -1.89 22.96
N SER A 124 -8.91 -1.60 23.75
CA SER A 124 -9.00 -0.57 24.80
C SER A 124 -9.09 0.86 24.25
N LEU A 125 -8.63 1.09 23.01
CA LEU A 125 -8.72 2.37 22.33
C LEU A 125 -10.04 2.59 21.58
N GLN A 126 -10.80 1.53 21.30
CA GLN A 126 -12.11 1.58 20.66
C GLN A 126 -13.09 2.61 21.27
N PRO A 127 -13.28 2.71 22.61
CA PRO A 127 -14.20 3.69 23.20
C PRO A 127 -13.79 5.15 22.99
N TYR A 128 -12.53 5.45 22.69
CA TYR A 128 -12.09 6.83 22.44
C TYR A 128 -12.53 7.35 21.08
N LEU A 129 -12.71 6.47 20.09
CA LEU A 129 -13.24 6.82 18.77
C LEU A 129 -14.69 7.27 18.84
N ASP A 130 -15.46 6.71 19.77
CA ASP A 130 -16.86 7.05 20.02
C ASP A 130 -17.06 8.27 20.93
N SER A 131 -15.97 8.90 21.37
CA SER A 131 -16.02 10.01 22.31
C SER A 131 -16.85 11.18 21.77
N ALA A 132 -17.64 11.78 22.65
CA ALA A 132 -18.53 12.90 22.32
C ALA A 132 -17.77 14.09 21.70
N HIS A 133 -16.50 14.30 22.07
CA HIS A 133 -15.65 15.38 21.57
C HIS A 133 -15.27 15.21 20.08
N ILE A 134 -15.02 13.98 19.62
CA ILE A 134 -14.77 13.71 18.20
C ILE A 134 -16.07 13.90 17.40
N LYS A 135 -17.21 13.47 17.95
CA LYS A 135 -18.53 13.67 17.33
C LYS A 135 -18.94 15.15 17.27
N ALA A 136 -18.63 15.92 18.30
CA ALA A 136 -18.89 17.36 18.36
C ALA A 136 -17.94 18.20 17.49
N SER A 137 -16.92 17.60 16.87
CA SER A 137 -15.93 18.29 16.03
C SER A 137 -16.58 19.05 14.86
N SER A 138 -17.62 18.48 14.23
CA SER A 138 -18.37 19.16 13.17
C SER A 138 -19.10 20.41 13.66
N ASP A 139 -19.65 20.37 14.88
CA ASP A 139 -20.40 21.49 15.45
C ASP A 139 -19.45 22.64 15.80
N HIS A 140 -18.28 22.33 16.36
CA HIS A 140 -17.24 23.32 16.60
C HIS A 140 -16.66 23.88 15.29
N ALA A 141 -16.56 23.07 14.23
CA ALA A 141 -16.10 23.52 12.91
C ALA A 141 -17.02 24.60 12.31
N THR A 142 -18.35 24.44 12.40
CA THR A 142 -19.29 25.47 11.90
C THR A 142 -19.18 26.79 12.66
N LYS A 143 -19.03 26.74 13.99
CA LYS A 143 -18.82 27.93 14.83
C LYS A 143 -17.50 28.62 14.50
N LEU A 144 -16.42 27.84 14.33
CA LEU A 144 -15.10 28.34 13.97
C LEU A 144 -15.09 28.94 12.56
N GLN A 145 -15.80 28.33 11.61
CA GLN A 145 -15.94 28.86 10.26
C GLN A 145 -16.70 30.20 10.25
N ARG A 146 -17.75 30.34 11.06
CA ARG A 146 -18.46 31.61 11.26
C ARG A 146 -17.57 32.67 11.88
N LEU A 147 -16.79 32.32 12.91
CA LEU A 147 -15.83 33.23 13.53
C LEU A 147 -14.73 33.66 12.55
N SER A 148 -14.22 32.73 11.73
CA SER A 148 -13.26 33.03 10.68
C SER A 148 -13.82 34.01 9.64
N GLN A 149 -15.08 33.85 9.23
CA GLN A 149 -15.74 34.79 8.33
C GLN A 149 -15.89 36.18 8.96
N ILE A 150 -16.29 36.25 10.23
CA ILE A 150 -16.39 37.53 10.96
C ILE A 150 -15.03 38.19 11.08
N HIS A 151 -13.98 37.43 11.39
CA HIS A 151 -12.62 37.94 11.48
C HIS A 151 -12.13 38.52 10.16
N LEU A 152 -12.35 37.82 9.05
CA LEU A 152 -12.05 38.33 7.71
C LEU A 152 -12.83 39.62 7.40
N GLN A 153 -14.11 39.66 7.78
CA GLN A 153 -14.94 40.85 7.60
C GLN A 153 -14.40 42.05 8.40
N GLN A 154 -14.02 41.83 9.66
CA GLN A 154 -13.44 42.87 10.52
C GLN A 154 -12.09 43.38 9.98
N GLN A 155 -11.25 42.47 9.48
CA GLN A 155 -9.96 42.83 8.88
C GLN A 155 -10.15 43.68 7.61
N VAL A 156 -11.04 43.25 6.71
CA VAL A 156 -11.36 44.01 5.49
C VAL A 156 -12.01 45.36 5.83
N SER A 157 -12.90 45.42 6.83
CA SER A 157 -13.50 46.67 7.29
C SER A 157 -12.47 47.61 7.93
N ALA A 158 -11.52 47.09 8.71
CA ALA A 158 -10.42 47.88 9.26
C ALA A 158 -9.49 48.41 8.17
N GLU A 159 -9.19 47.60 7.15
CA GLU A 159 -8.40 48.03 5.97
C GLU A 159 -9.14 49.09 5.16
N LEU A 160 -10.47 48.99 5.03
CA LEU A 160 -11.29 49.95 4.28
C LEU A 160 -11.52 51.27 5.04
N GLU A 161 -11.62 51.22 6.37
CA GLU A 161 -11.61 52.41 7.25
C GLU A 161 -10.26 53.13 7.19
N ASN A 162 -9.15 52.39 7.22
CA ASN A 162 -7.80 52.94 7.11
C ASN A 162 -7.51 53.52 5.70
N ALA A 163 -8.18 53.00 4.66
CA ALA A 163 -8.15 53.55 3.31
C ALA A 163 -9.04 54.80 3.14
N LYS A 164 -10.08 54.96 3.96
CA LYS A 164 -11.02 56.10 3.91
C LYS A 164 -10.51 57.32 4.69
N ASN A 165 -9.69 57.11 5.73
CA ASN A 165 -9.05 58.16 6.50
C ASN A 165 -7.53 57.93 6.55
N PRO A 166 -6.73 58.50 5.62
CA PRO A 166 -5.28 58.48 5.76
C PRO A 166 -4.87 59.23 7.03
N PRO A 167 -3.80 58.81 7.74
CA PRO A 167 -3.36 59.48 8.96
C PRO A 167 -3.05 60.96 8.65
N PRO A 168 -3.62 61.92 9.40
CA PRO A 168 -3.26 63.32 9.23
C PRO A 168 -1.81 63.51 9.64
N GLU A 169 -1.04 64.13 8.75
CA GLU A 169 0.31 64.62 9.06
C GLU A 169 0.27 65.49 10.33
N ALA A 170 1.35 65.37 11.09
CA ALA A 170 1.56 65.97 12.41
C ALA A 170 1.05 67.41 12.54
N GLY A 171 0.14 67.64 13.48
CA GLY A 171 -0.32 68.97 13.88
C GLY A 171 -1.16 68.89 15.16
N ALA A 172 -0.80 69.68 16.16
CA ALA A 172 -1.22 69.57 17.56
C ALA A 172 -2.74 69.69 17.86
N HIS A 173 -3.09 69.16 19.04
CA HIS A 173 -4.34 69.31 19.80
C HIS A 173 -5.56 68.47 19.39
N SER A 174 -5.73 67.32 20.02
CA SER A 174 -6.77 67.03 21.04
C SER A 174 -6.84 65.51 21.25
N LEU A 175 -6.86 65.08 22.52
CA LEU A 175 -7.04 63.69 22.91
C LEU A 175 -8.35 63.13 22.30
N PRO A 176 -8.31 62.05 21.51
CA PRO A 176 -9.49 61.23 21.27
C PRO A 176 -9.74 60.35 22.51
N PRO A 177 -10.98 59.93 22.78
CA PRO A 177 -11.28 59.06 23.91
C PRO A 177 -10.49 57.75 23.75
N GLU A 178 -9.80 57.34 24.81
CA GLU A 178 -9.17 56.02 24.91
C GLU A 178 -10.18 54.94 24.48
N ALA A 179 -9.97 54.37 23.30
CA ALA A 179 -10.47 53.04 23.03
C ALA A 179 -9.76 52.08 24.00
N PRO A 180 -10.48 51.17 24.68
CA PRO A 180 -9.96 50.43 25.82
C PRO A 180 -8.70 49.63 25.41
N PRO A 181 -7.51 49.95 25.96
CA PRO A 181 -6.27 49.25 25.61
C PRO A 181 -6.30 47.76 26.01
N ASP A 182 -7.19 47.39 26.92
CA ASP A 182 -7.26 46.06 27.52
C ASP A 182 -7.58 44.93 26.53
N GLN A 183 -8.41 45.18 25.50
CA GLN A 183 -8.83 44.10 24.58
C GLN A 183 -7.78 43.77 23.53
N CYS A 184 -7.10 44.77 22.96
CA CYS A 184 -6.05 44.53 21.97
C CYS A 184 -4.80 43.90 22.61
N GLU A 185 -4.46 44.32 23.83
CA GLU A 185 -3.35 43.75 24.58
C GLU A 185 -3.66 42.32 25.02
N ALA A 186 -4.88 42.05 25.52
CA ALA A 186 -5.30 40.69 25.88
C ALA A 186 -5.38 39.75 24.66
N VAL A 187 -5.85 40.21 23.50
CA VAL A 187 -5.88 39.40 22.27
C VAL A 187 -4.47 39.10 21.79
N THR A 188 -3.56 40.07 21.86
CA THR A 188 -2.15 39.89 21.47
C THR A 188 -1.44 38.88 22.38
N GLU A 189 -1.71 38.94 23.69
CA GLU A 189 -1.13 38.00 24.66
C GLU A 189 -1.69 36.58 24.48
N ASN A 190 -2.99 36.44 24.19
CA ASN A 190 -3.58 35.15 23.87
C ASN A 190 -3.00 34.52 22.59
N ILE A 191 -2.75 35.33 21.55
CA ILE A 191 -2.10 34.86 20.31
C ILE A 191 -0.65 34.44 20.61
N ARG A 192 0.06 35.19 21.45
CA ARG A 192 1.44 34.89 21.84
C ARG A 192 1.53 33.56 22.59
N LEU A 193 0.64 33.34 23.56
CA LEU A 193 0.55 32.09 24.32
C LEU A 193 0.20 30.91 23.40
N LEU A 194 -0.75 31.07 22.48
CA LEU A 194 -1.13 30.02 21.55
C LEU A 194 0.03 29.66 20.59
N LEU A 195 0.81 30.65 20.16
CA LEU A 195 2.02 30.42 19.36
C LEU A 195 3.08 29.66 20.15
N GLU A 196 3.24 29.98 21.43
CA GLU A 196 4.18 29.32 22.32
C GLU A 196 3.80 27.85 22.56
N ASP A 197 2.52 27.57 22.78
CA ASP A 197 1.99 26.23 22.94
C ASP A 197 2.08 25.41 21.65
N TYR A 198 1.79 26.02 20.49
CA TYR A 198 2.01 25.39 19.19
C TYR A 198 3.49 25.03 18.97
N ASN A 199 4.41 25.94 19.32
CA ASN A 199 5.84 25.69 19.22
C ASN A 199 6.30 24.57 20.16
N LYS A 200 5.80 24.55 21.41
CA LYS A 200 6.07 23.46 22.37
C LYS A 200 5.55 22.12 21.85
N MET A 201 4.32 22.08 21.35
CA MET A 201 3.73 20.88 20.77
C MET A 201 4.54 20.40 19.56
N THR A 202 4.93 21.32 18.67
CA THR A 202 5.75 21.00 17.48
C THR A 202 7.11 20.43 17.88
N LEU A 203 7.76 21.00 18.90
CA LEU A 203 9.04 20.50 19.42
C LEU A 203 8.90 19.11 20.04
N LEU A 204 7.85 18.90 20.84
CA LEU A 204 7.59 17.60 21.47
C LEU A 204 7.26 16.53 20.42
N LEU A 205 6.44 16.85 19.43
CA LEU A 205 6.13 15.96 18.30
C LEU A 205 7.40 15.63 17.50
N SER A 206 8.22 16.62 17.17
CA SER A 206 9.52 16.41 16.50
C SER A 206 10.43 15.47 17.30
N LYS A 207 10.54 15.68 18.62
CA LYS A 207 11.31 14.82 19.51
C LYS A 207 10.77 13.38 19.54
N GLN A 208 9.45 13.22 19.56
CA GLN A 208 8.81 11.90 19.50
C GLN A 208 9.04 11.21 18.17
N PHE A 209 8.99 11.94 17.04
CA PHE A 209 9.32 11.39 15.73
C PHE A 209 10.77 10.92 15.66
N VAL A 210 11.73 11.69 16.16
CA VAL A 210 13.14 11.27 16.22
C VAL A 210 13.31 10.04 17.11
N GLN A 211 12.64 9.99 18.27
CA GLN A 211 12.67 8.80 19.13
C GLN A 211 12.07 7.56 18.46
N TRP A 212 10.98 7.73 17.72
CA TRP A 212 10.37 6.65 16.97
C TRP A 212 11.29 6.18 15.82
N GLU A 213 11.88 7.09 15.06
CA GLU A 213 12.89 6.76 14.03
C GLU A 213 14.07 5.99 14.63
N LEU A 214 14.58 6.42 15.79
CA LEU A 214 15.66 5.72 16.50
C LEU A 214 15.25 4.30 16.92
N ARG A 215 14.06 4.13 17.49
CA ARG A 215 13.53 2.83 17.91
C ARG A 215 13.26 1.90 16.72
N SER A 216 12.70 2.44 15.63
CA SER A 216 12.47 1.75 14.36
C SER A 216 13.78 1.27 13.75
N THR A 217 14.80 2.13 13.73
CA THR A 217 16.14 1.79 13.24
C THR A 217 16.79 0.72 14.12
N SER A 218 16.71 0.83 15.44
CA SER A 218 17.24 -0.17 16.37
C SER A 218 16.59 -1.54 16.15
N LEU A 219 15.27 -1.61 16.00
CA LEU A 219 14.56 -2.87 15.72
C LEU A 219 14.97 -3.48 14.38
N LYS A 220 15.11 -2.66 13.33
CA LYS A 220 15.60 -3.13 12.01
C LYS A 220 17.03 -3.67 12.10
N VAL A 221 17.91 -3.00 12.84
CA VAL A 221 19.30 -3.45 13.06
C VAL A 221 19.31 -4.77 13.82
N THR A 222 18.52 -4.91 14.89
CA THR A 222 18.41 -6.18 15.63
C THR A 222 17.87 -7.30 14.74
N GLN A 223 16.85 -7.04 13.92
CA GLN A 223 16.30 -8.02 12.99
C GLN A 223 17.33 -8.46 11.94
N VAL A 224 18.08 -7.52 11.36
CA VAL A 224 19.17 -7.83 10.42
C VAL A 224 20.26 -8.65 11.10
N ASN A 225 20.62 -8.32 12.34
CA ASN A 225 21.65 -9.03 13.08
C ASN A 225 21.21 -10.47 13.43
N VAL A 226 19.96 -10.66 13.87
CA VAL A 226 19.37 -12.00 14.09
C VAL A 226 19.34 -12.81 12.79
N ASN A 227 18.96 -12.20 11.67
CA ASN A 227 18.98 -12.86 10.36
C ASN A 227 20.40 -13.24 9.92
N LEU A 228 21.40 -12.38 10.18
CA LEU A 228 22.80 -12.65 9.86
C LEU A 228 23.36 -13.77 10.73
N GLU A 229 22.99 -13.82 12.01
CA GLU A 229 23.37 -14.88 12.94
C GLU A 229 22.71 -16.22 12.58
N ALA A 230 21.42 -16.20 12.22
CA ALA A 230 20.69 -17.36 11.72
C ALA A 230 21.28 -17.89 10.39
N MET A 231 21.78 -16.99 9.52
CA MET A 231 22.45 -17.35 8.28
C MET A 231 23.88 -17.85 8.50
N SER A 232 24.58 -17.37 9.54
CA SER A 232 25.95 -17.79 9.89
C SER A 232 26.00 -19.15 10.61
N ARG A 233 25.02 -19.45 11.47
CA ARG A 233 24.90 -20.73 12.22
C ARG A 233 25.05 -21.99 11.35
N PRO A 234 24.40 -22.14 10.18
CA PRO A 234 24.60 -23.31 9.32
C PRO A 234 26.00 -23.38 8.70
N PHE A 235 26.70 -22.26 8.51
CA PHE A 235 28.09 -22.26 8.04
C PHE A 235 29.08 -22.68 9.14
N VAL A 236 28.87 -22.22 10.37
CA VAL A 236 29.70 -22.62 11.53
C VAL A 236 29.53 -24.10 11.84
N VAL A 237 28.30 -24.64 11.83
CA VAL A 237 28.04 -26.07 12.05
C VAL A 237 28.70 -26.95 10.97
N LYS A 238 28.81 -26.45 9.74
CA LYS A 238 29.46 -27.19 8.62
C LYS A 238 30.98 -27.19 8.71
N LEU A 239 31.59 -26.17 9.33
CA LEU A 239 33.04 -26.09 9.59
C LEU A 239 33.50 -26.95 10.77
N TYR A 240 32.64 -27.20 11.76
CA TYR A 240 32.96 -28.09 12.90
C TYR A 240 32.79 -29.59 12.58
N HIS A 241 32.24 -29.93 11.41
CA HIS A 241 32.03 -31.30 10.95
C HIS A 241 32.97 -31.73 9.79
N LEU A 242 33.94 -30.89 9.43
CA LEU A 242 35.14 -31.28 8.65
C LEU A 242 36.34 -31.42 9.59
#